data_AF-A0A2P8WK56-F1
#
_entry.id   AF-A0A2P8WK56-F1
#
_cell.length_a   1.000
_cell.length_b   1.000
_cell.length_c   1.000
_cell.angle_alpha   90.00
_cell.angle_beta   90.00
_cell.angle_gamma   90.00
#
_symmetry.space_group_name_H-M   'P 1'
#
loop_
_entity.id
_entity.type
_entity.pdbx_description
1 polymer ?
#
loop_
_entity_poly.entity_id
_entity_poly.type
_entity_poly.pdbx_seq_one_letter_code
_entity_poly.pdbx_strand_id
1 'polypeptide(L)'
;MYALASDHVLNYRITQQSAGSVRLTMWEMAKTIDKRSKKPYLYRINLYFDCEDAARITLKQHLALNGAVGVANLEVPLEGRVRIMPYPTWSGE
;
A
#
# COMPACT_ATOMS: atom_id res chain seq x y z
N MET A 1 -14.08 5.94 23.74
CA MET A 1 -14.38 6.21 22.31
C MET A 1 -13.35 5.42 21.51
N TYR A 2 -13.72 4.23 21.04
CA TYR A 2 -12.81 3.30 20.36
C TYR A 2 -12.48 3.87 18.97
N ALA A 3 -11.19 3.95 18.64
CA ALA A 3 -10.73 4.44 17.35
C ALA A 3 -11.44 3.66 16.23
N LEU A 4 -12.26 4.37 15.44
CA LEU A 4 -12.95 3.83 14.28
C LEU A 4 -11.90 3.21 13.36
N ALA A 5 -11.91 1.87 13.33
CA ALA A 5 -11.60 0.99 12.22
C ALA A 5 -11.47 1.78 10.90
N SER A 6 -10.30 2.36 10.67
CA SER A 6 -10.12 3.29 9.57
C SER A 6 -9.95 2.44 8.33
N ASP A 7 -10.93 2.50 7.43
CA ASP A 7 -10.76 2.00 6.07
C ASP A 7 -9.55 2.70 5.46
N HIS A 8 -8.44 1.96 5.34
CA HIS A 8 -7.20 2.42 4.76
C HIS A 8 -7.13 1.92 3.32
N VAL A 9 -6.75 2.81 2.41
CA VAL A 9 -6.65 2.47 0.99
C VAL A 9 -5.22 2.71 0.55
N LEU A 10 -4.48 1.63 0.36
CA LEU A 10 -3.16 1.69 -0.21
C LEU A 10 -3.22 1.62 -1.72
N ASN A 11 -2.69 2.63 -2.38
CA ASN A 11 -2.47 2.62 -3.82
C ASN A 11 -1.01 2.29 -4.07
N TYR A 12 -0.72 1.52 -5.11
CA TYR A 12 0.64 1.20 -5.50
C TYR A 12 0.81 1.21 -7.01
N ARG A 13 2.05 1.43 -7.45
CA ARG A 13 2.47 1.33 -8.84
C ARG A 13 3.92 0.88 -8.93
N ILE A 14 4.18 -0.12 -9.76
CA ILE A 14 5.50 -0.62 -10.15
C ILE A 14 5.78 -0.10 -11.56
N THR A 15 6.87 0.63 -11.72
CA THR A 15 7.27 1.24 -12.99
C THR A 15 8.70 0.86 -13.33
N GLN A 16 8.92 0.32 -14.52
CA GLN A 16 10.25 0.21 -15.12
C GLN A 16 10.80 1.63 -15.34
N GLN A 17 12.02 1.88 -14.89
CA GLN A 17 12.73 3.14 -15.08
C GLN A 17 13.79 2.97 -16.18
N SER A 18 14.36 4.10 -16.61
CA SER A 18 15.56 4.11 -17.44
C SER A 18 16.73 3.41 -16.70
N ALA A 19 17.62 2.78 -17.48
CA ALA A 19 18.76 1.99 -16.99
C ALA A 19 18.41 0.69 -16.23
N GLY A 20 17.21 0.12 -16.45
CA GLY A 20 16.87 -1.22 -15.96
C GLY A 20 16.45 -1.30 -14.49
N SER A 21 16.36 -0.15 -13.79
CA SER A 21 15.85 -0.12 -12.42
C SER A 21 14.32 -0.14 -12.38
N VAL A 22 13.75 -0.68 -11.31
CA VAL A 22 12.31 -0.74 -11.06
C VAL A 22 11.96 0.14 -9.88
N ARG A 23 10.96 1.01 -10.05
CA ARG A 23 10.43 1.84 -8.96
C ARG A 23 9.07 1.35 -8.51
N LEU A 24 8.95 1.02 -7.24
CA LEU A 24 7.69 0.83 -6.52
C LEU A 24 7.30 2.14 -5.84
N THR A 25 6.15 2.69 -6.19
CA THR A 25 5.52 3.82 -5.49
C THR A 25 4.32 3.31 -4.73
N MET A 26 4.22 3.62 -3.44
CA MET A 26 3.07 3.32 -2.58
C MET A 26 2.56 4.62 -1.95
N TRP A 27 1.24 4.82 -1.91
CA TRP A 27 0.66 6.02 -1.32
C TRP A 27 -0.74 5.80 -0.77
N GLU A 28 -1.06 6.54 0.27
CA GLU A 28 -2.40 6.66 0.83
C GLU A 28 -2.85 8.12 0.79
N MET A 29 -4.10 8.34 0.36
CA MET A 29 -4.69 9.68 0.27
C MET A 29 -5.19 10.13 1.63
N ALA A 30 -5.05 11.43 1.93
CA ALA A 30 -5.69 12.01 3.12
C ALA A 30 -7.21 12.07 2.93
N LYS A 31 -7.97 11.58 3.93
CA LYS A 31 -9.44 11.64 3.94
C LYS A 31 -9.95 13.09 3.93
N THR A 32 -9.20 13.99 4.55
CA THR A 32 -9.51 15.42 4.60
C THR A 32 -8.32 16.20 4.07
N ILE A 33 -8.49 16.83 2.91
CA ILE A 33 -7.52 17.76 2.35
C ILE A 33 -7.87 19.13 2.95
N ASP A 34 -7.29 19.47 4.09
CA ASP A 34 -7.34 20.85 4.59
C ASP A 34 -6.73 21.77 3.52
N LYS A 35 -7.35 22.94 3.25
CA LYS A 35 -6.82 23.97 2.35
C LYS A 35 -5.39 24.38 2.70
N ARG A 36 -4.93 24.13 3.94
CA ARG A 36 -3.54 24.33 4.39
C ARG A 36 -2.60 23.16 4.06
N SER A 37 -3.12 21.94 3.92
CA SER A 37 -2.33 20.76 3.57
C SER A 37 -2.02 20.76 2.08
N LYS A 38 -0.82 21.22 1.71
CA LYS A 38 -0.32 21.26 0.32
C LYS A 38 -0.12 19.87 -0.31
N LYS A 39 -0.25 18.79 0.46
CA LYS A 39 -0.03 17.41 -0.01
C LYS A 39 -1.31 16.60 0.16
N PRO A 40 -1.84 15.97 -0.90
CA PRO A 40 -3.10 15.21 -0.82
C PRO A 40 -2.92 13.80 -0.21
N TYR A 41 -1.75 13.49 0.33
CA TYR A 41 -1.35 12.15 0.78
C TYR A 41 -1.11 12.15 2.29
N LEU A 42 -1.59 11.10 2.97
CA LEU A 42 -1.13 10.75 4.32
C LEU A 42 0.35 10.35 4.29
N TYR A 43 0.70 9.51 3.31
CA TYR A 43 2.07 9.17 3.01
C TYR A 43 2.24 8.82 1.54
N ARG A 44 3.48 8.96 1.06
CA ARG A 44 3.95 8.46 -0.22
C ARG A 44 5.39 7.99 -0.08
N ILE A 45 5.67 6.78 -0.52
CA ILE A 45 6.99 6.16 -0.48
C ILE A 45 7.37 5.74 -1.90
N ASN A 46 8.62 5.98 -2.28
CA ASN A 46 9.21 5.46 -3.50
C ASN A 46 10.39 4.58 -3.12
N LEU A 47 10.36 3.32 -3.55
CA LEU A 47 11.42 2.34 -3.37
C LEU A 47 11.96 1.95 -4.75
N TYR A 48 13.26 1.70 -4.83
CA TYR A 48 13.95 1.34 -6.06
C TYR A 48 14.57 -0.04 -5.92
N PHE A 49 14.48 -0.83 -6.98
CA PHE A 49 14.92 -2.22 -7.04
C PHE A 49 15.59 -2.50 -8.37
N ASP A 50 16.39 -3.57 -8.42
CA ASP A 50 17.07 -4.00 -9.66
C ASP A 50 16.16 -4.83 -10.57
N CYS A 51 15.07 -5.38 -10.03
CA CYS A 51 14.11 -6.19 -10.78
C CYS A 51 12.67 -6.04 -10.27
N GLU A 52 11.72 -6.47 -11.09
CA GLU A 52 10.29 -6.39 -10.79
C GLU A 52 9.88 -7.33 -9.66
N ASP A 53 10.47 -8.51 -9.58
CA ASP A 53 10.16 -9.51 -8.56
C ASP A 53 10.47 -9.00 -7.15
N ALA A 54 11.59 -8.30 -6.97
CA ALA A 54 11.95 -7.68 -5.69
C ALA A 54 10.92 -6.62 -5.26
N ALA A 55 10.43 -5.81 -6.21
CA ALA A 55 9.37 -4.84 -5.96
C ALA A 55 8.06 -5.54 -5.56
N ARG A 56 7.70 -6.63 -6.23
CA ARG A 56 6.49 -7.43 -5.94
C ARG A 56 6.54 -8.09 -4.57
N ILE A 57 7.67 -8.70 -4.20
CA ILE A 57 7.88 -9.32 -2.89
C ILE A 57 7.73 -8.26 -1.79
N THR A 58 8.38 -7.10 -1.95
CA THR A 58 8.31 -6.01 -0.97
C THR A 58 6.88 -5.48 -0.82
N LEU A 59 6.15 -5.32 -1.92
CA LEU A 59 4.75 -4.91 -1.90
C LEU A 59 3.86 -5.92 -1.16
N LYS A 60 4.04 -7.22 -1.43
CA LYS A 60 3.30 -8.29 -0.74
C LYS A 60 3.58 -8.29 0.76
N GLN A 61 4.83 -8.15 1.17
CA GLN A 61 5.23 -8.04 2.58
C GLN A 61 4.60 -6.81 3.24
N HIS A 62 4.65 -5.66 2.58
CA HIS A 62 4.04 -4.43 3.10
C HIS A 62 2.52 -4.60 3.28
N LEU A 63 1.83 -5.17 2.30
CA LEU A 63 0.41 -5.45 2.38
C LEU A 63 0.07 -6.43 3.51
N ALA A 64 0.84 -7.50 3.66
CA ALA A 64 0.65 -8.48 4.73
C ALA A 64 0.83 -7.86 6.13
N LEU A 65 1.86 -7.03 6.33
CA LEU A 65 2.11 -6.32 7.58
C LEU A 65 0.99 -5.34 7.94
N ASN A 66 0.33 -4.77 6.93
CA ASN A 66 -0.83 -3.89 7.14
C ASN A 66 -2.14 -4.66 7.28
N GLY A 67 -2.13 -6.01 7.34
CA GLY A 67 -3.34 -6.81 7.56
C GLY A 67 -4.13 -7.13 6.30
N ALA A 68 -3.57 -6.95 5.10
CA ALA A 68 -4.17 -7.43 3.87
C ALA A 68 -4.04 -8.96 3.79
N VAL A 69 -5.06 -9.68 4.28
CA VAL A 69 -5.13 -11.14 4.26
C VAL A 69 -5.29 -11.65 2.82
N GLY A 70 -4.62 -12.75 2.47
CA GLY A 70 -4.72 -13.40 1.16
C GLY A 70 -3.80 -12.85 0.06
N VAL A 71 -3.00 -11.82 0.35
CA VAL A 71 -2.11 -11.19 -0.65
C VAL A 71 -0.89 -12.03 -1.03
N ALA A 72 -0.45 -12.95 -0.16
CA ALA A 72 0.73 -13.77 -0.42
C ALA A 72 0.64 -14.58 -1.73
N ASN A 73 -0.55 -15.14 -2.00
CA ASN A 73 -0.79 -16.04 -3.14
C ASN A 73 -1.37 -15.31 -4.36
N LEU A 74 -1.63 -14.01 -4.28
CA LEU A 74 -2.17 -13.25 -5.40
C LEU A 74 -1.07 -12.84 -6.37
N GLU A 75 -1.34 -13.00 -7.67
CA GLU A 75 -0.62 -12.24 -8.68
C GLU A 75 -1.02 -10.78 -8.55
N VAL A 76 -0.06 -9.96 -8.12
CA VAL A 76 -0.27 -8.53 -7.94
C VAL A 76 -0.12 -7.89 -9.33
N PRO A 77 -1.01 -7.02 -9.83
CA PRO A 77 -0.75 -6.29 -11.06
C PRO A 77 0.39 -5.26 -10.88
N LEU A 78 0.81 -4.59 -11.96
CA LEU A 78 1.81 -3.50 -11.87
C LEU A 78 1.25 -2.25 -11.17
N GLU A 79 -0.05 -2.05 -11.20
CA GLU A 79 -0.72 -0.96 -10.50
C GLU A 79 -2.00 -1.49 -9.87
N GLY A 80 -2.33 -0.99 -8.69
CA GLY A 80 -3.56 -1.38 -8.03
C GLY A 80 -3.87 -0.57 -6.79
N ARG A 81 -5.07 -0.83 -6.29
CA ARG A 81 -5.64 -0.22 -5.10
C ARG A 81 -6.09 -1.33 -4.15
N VAL A 82 -5.50 -1.39 -2.97
CA VAL A 82 -5.82 -2.39 -1.95
C VAL A 82 -6.53 -1.70 -0.79
N ARG A 83 -7.75 -2.16 -0.49
CA ARG A 83 -8.44 -1.78 0.73
C ARG A 83 -7.92 -2.67 1.85
N ILE A 84 -7.27 -2.06 2.82
CA ILE A 84 -6.86 -2.71 4.06
C ILE A 84 -8.08 -2.64 4.97
N MET A 85 -8.73 -3.78 5.14
CA MET A 85 -9.83 -3.90 6.07
C MET A 85 -9.25 -3.99 7.48
N PRO A 86 -9.77 -3.23 8.44
CA PRO A 86 -9.48 -3.47 9.85
C PRO A 86 -9.86 -4.92 10.15
N TYR A 87 -8.89 -5.70 10.60
CA TYR A 87 -9.11 -7.07 11.04
C TYR A 87 -10.25 -7.05 12.08
N PRO A 88 -11.17 -8.04 12.12
CA PRO A 88 -12.05 -8.17 13.26
C PRO A 88 -11.17 -8.39 14.49
N THR A 89 -11.03 -7.37 15.34
CA THR A 89 -10.30 -7.46 16.62
C THR A 89 -11.00 -8.39 17.63
N TRP A 90 -12.03 -9.13 17.21
CA TRP A 90 -12.85 -10.01 18.02
C TRP A 90 -13.27 -11.24 17.22
N SER A 91 -12.50 -12.32 17.34
CA SER A 91 -13.03 -13.68 17.30
C SER A 91 -12.15 -14.59 18.15
N GLY A 92 -12.48 -14.62 19.43
CA GLY A 92 -11.95 -15.51 20.46
C GLY A 92 -12.40 -14.92 21.79
N GLU A 93 -13.41 -15.42 22.49
CA GLU A 93 -14.10 -16.72 22.47
C GLU A 93 -15.62 -16.51 22.66
#